data_AF-A0A8J5JF85-F1
#
_entry.id   AF-A0A8J5JF85-F1
#
_cell.length_a   1.000
_cell.length_b   1.000
_cell.length_c   1.000
_cell.angle_alpha   90.00
_cell.angle_beta   90.00
_cell.angle_gamma   90.00
#
_symmetry.space_group_name_H-M   'P 1'
#
loop_
_entity.id
_entity.type
_entity.pdbx_description
1 polymer ?
#
loop_
_entity_poly.entity_id
_entity_poly.type
_entity_poly.pdbx_seq_one_letter_code
_entity_poly.pdbx_strand_id
1 'polypeptide(L)'
;MGDLTTDSAPMGTQPDYSFRENPRPNLNQRQVTPPSHPQPVRVFNITGSTGVHIGSVIHTSMPQPRPRVPPQDMPLQKDVDALRRCSREIDDRDKFVVSEHLGSAWKSLGRAMGFSPGQLDNLEADHPRSANQAYELLASWHDREAQHATVSRLTELLLAVRAYPVVKRLKP
;
A
#
# COMPACT_ATOMS: atom_id res chain seq x y z
N MET A 1 55.85 30.95 -12.27
CA MET A 1 55.49 32.03 -13.20
C MET A 1 56.28 31.80 -14.47
N GLY A 2 55.60 31.48 -15.58
CA GLY A 2 56.11 31.40 -16.96
C GLY A 2 56.98 30.19 -17.31
N ASP A 3 57.08 29.73 -18.56
CA ASP A 3 56.23 29.79 -19.75
C ASP A 3 56.83 28.76 -20.75
N LEU A 4 56.11 28.49 -21.83
CA LEU A 4 56.33 27.50 -22.89
C LEU A 4 57.76 27.42 -23.46
N THR A 5 58.16 26.20 -23.85
CA THR A 5 58.82 25.99 -25.14
C THR A 5 58.40 24.67 -25.79
N THR A 6 57.95 24.81 -27.03
CA THR A 6 57.84 23.85 -28.14
C THR A 6 59.00 22.85 -28.21
N ASP A 7 58.73 21.57 -28.52
CA ASP A 7 59.08 20.96 -29.82
C ASP A 7 59.03 19.41 -29.84
N SER A 8 58.66 18.89 -31.02
CA SER A 8 58.96 17.57 -31.59
C SER A 8 57.99 16.37 -31.41
N ALA A 9 57.68 15.79 -32.59
CA ALA A 9 56.56 14.91 -32.99
C ALA A 9 56.99 13.41 -33.12
N PRO A 10 56.48 12.60 -34.07
CA PRO A 10 55.15 11.95 -34.23
C PRO A 10 55.24 10.40 -34.29
N MET A 11 54.10 9.68 -34.24
CA MET A 11 53.86 8.39 -34.93
C MET A 11 52.38 8.01 -34.71
N GLY A 12 51.52 8.07 -35.74
CA GLY A 12 51.18 6.92 -36.60
C GLY A 12 50.21 5.99 -35.86
N THR A 13 48.98 5.68 -36.25
CA THR A 13 48.37 5.54 -37.58
C THR A 13 46.84 5.46 -37.38
N GLN A 14 46.06 6.28 -38.09
CA GLN A 14 44.62 6.06 -38.29
C GLN A 14 44.38 5.62 -39.73
N PRO A 15 43.47 4.65 -39.94
CA PRO A 15 42.51 4.73 -41.05
C PRO A 15 41.10 4.39 -40.51
N ASP A 16 39.97 4.69 -41.12
CA ASP A 16 39.56 5.49 -42.27
C ASP A 16 38.04 5.58 -42.09
N TYR A 17 37.49 6.74 -41.72
CA TYR A 17 36.04 6.93 -41.61
C TYR A 17 35.49 7.33 -42.99
N SER A 18 35.22 6.34 -43.83
CA SER A 18 34.51 6.52 -45.09
C SER A 18 33.00 6.32 -44.91
N PHE A 19 32.29 7.44 -44.89
CA PHE A 19 30.82 7.54 -44.95
C PHE A 19 30.34 7.15 -46.37
N ARG A 20 29.43 6.18 -46.49
CA ARG A 20 28.68 5.97 -47.73
C ARG A 20 27.25 5.46 -47.48
N GLU A 21 26.32 6.34 -47.81
CA GLU A 21 24.86 6.18 -47.89
C GLU A 21 24.47 5.17 -48.99
N ASN A 22 23.44 4.33 -48.77
CA ASN A 22 22.15 4.26 -49.53
C ASN A 22 21.32 2.98 -49.16
N PRO A 23 20.09 2.72 -49.66
CA PRO A 23 18.85 2.68 -48.87
C PRO A 23 18.17 1.28 -48.76
N ARG A 24 17.14 1.18 -47.91
CA ARG A 24 16.37 -0.04 -47.57
C ARG A 24 15.57 -0.62 -48.76
N PRO A 25 15.51 -1.95 -48.94
CA PRO A 25 14.46 -2.60 -49.73
C PRO A 25 13.28 -3.07 -48.87
N ASN A 26 12.09 -2.92 -49.46
CA ASN A 26 10.76 -3.20 -48.94
C ASN A 26 10.43 -4.70 -49.05
N LEU A 27 10.12 -5.38 -47.94
CA LEU A 27 9.74 -6.80 -47.93
C LEU A 27 8.21 -6.94 -47.96
N ASN A 28 7.58 -6.48 -49.04
CA ASN A 28 6.22 -6.88 -49.39
C ASN A 28 6.28 -7.75 -50.65
N GLN A 29 5.51 -8.85 -50.63
CA GLN A 29 5.19 -9.75 -51.73
C GLN A 29 5.94 -11.09 -51.75
N ARG A 30 5.31 -12.10 -51.13
CA ARG A 30 5.37 -13.48 -51.61
C ARG A 30 3.93 -13.96 -51.80
N GLN A 31 3.42 -13.82 -53.02
CA GLN A 31 2.18 -14.49 -53.46
C GLN A 31 2.48 -15.97 -53.72
N VAL A 32 1.64 -16.87 -53.19
CA VAL A 32 1.56 -18.26 -53.65
C VAL A 32 0.07 -18.65 -53.73
N THR A 33 -0.32 -19.25 -54.85
CA THR A 33 -1.66 -19.48 -55.42
C THR A 33 -2.54 -20.52 -54.69
N PRO A 34 -3.89 -20.49 -54.87
CA PRO A 34 -4.82 -21.48 -54.31
C PRO A 34 -5.14 -22.63 -55.28
N PRO A 35 -5.64 -23.79 -54.80
CA PRO A 35 -6.56 -24.59 -55.60
C PRO A 35 -7.95 -24.73 -54.95
N SER A 36 -8.96 -24.65 -55.84
CA SER A 36 -10.40 -24.68 -55.63
C SER A 36 -10.95 -25.97 -55.00
N HIS A 37 -11.66 -25.83 -53.88
CA HIS A 37 -13.03 -26.35 -53.68
C HIS A 37 -13.58 -25.90 -52.32
N PRO A 38 -14.75 -25.22 -52.26
CA PRO A 38 -15.39 -24.91 -51.00
C PRO A 38 -16.15 -26.15 -50.51
N GLN A 39 -15.49 -27.02 -49.74
CA GLN A 39 -16.27 -27.84 -48.82
C GLN A 39 -16.77 -26.91 -47.72
N PRO A 40 -18.07 -26.89 -47.37
CA PRO A 40 -18.52 -26.12 -46.24
C PRO A 40 -17.80 -26.65 -45.01
N VAL A 41 -16.85 -25.87 -44.50
CA VAL A 41 -16.22 -26.11 -43.21
C VAL A 41 -17.36 -26.15 -42.20
N ARG A 42 -17.74 -27.35 -41.74
CA ARG A 42 -18.71 -27.48 -40.65
C ARG A 42 -17.97 -27.08 -39.38
N VAL A 43 -18.09 -25.81 -39.05
CA VAL A 43 -17.68 -25.26 -37.76
C VAL A 43 -18.66 -25.81 -36.73
N PHE A 44 -18.25 -26.85 -36.01
CA PHE A 44 -18.95 -27.28 -34.82
C PHE A 44 -18.51 -26.39 -33.67
N ASN A 45 -19.41 -25.53 -33.18
CA ASN A 45 -19.15 -24.73 -31.99
C ASN A 45 -19.34 -25.62 -30.76
N ILE A 46 -18.23 -26.09 -30.18
CA ILE A 46 -18.24 -26.85 -28.93
C ILE A 46 -18.40 -25.85 -27.78
N THR A 47 -19.64 -25.63 -27.35
CA THR A 47 -19.94 -24.77 -26.19
C THR A 47 -20.27 -25.66 -25.00
N GLY A 48 -19.53 -25.52 -23.90
CA GLY A 48 -19.75 -26.28 -22.67
C GLY A 48 -18.82 -27.48 -22.43
N SER A 49 -17.77 -27.67 -23.23
CA SER A 49 -16.80 -28.74 -23.01
C SER A 49 -15.74 -28.33 -21.99
N THR A 50 -15.76 -28.91 -20.79
CA THR A 50 -14.60 -28.90 -19.88
C THR A 50 -13.68 -30.07 -20.24
N GLY A 51 -12.47 -29.78 -20.71
CA GLY A 51 -11.42 -30.79 -20.91
C GLY A 51 -11.11 -31.16 -22.37
N VAL A 52 -11.04 -30.21 -23.30
CA VAL A 52 -10.36 -30.45 -24.59
C VAL A 52 -8.88 -30.20 -24.39
N HIS A 53 -8.08 -31.27 -24.40
CA HIS A 53 -6.63 -31.22 -24.22
C HIS A 53 -5.94 -31.63 -25.53
N ILE A 54 -5.37 -30.67 -26.27
CA ILE A 54 -4.53 -30.91 -27.45
C ILE A 54 -3.18 -30.23 -27.20
N GLY A 55 -2.13 -31.03 -26.94
CA GLY A 55 -0.76 -30.57 -26.71
C GLY A 55 -0.30 -30.66 -25.25
N SER A 56 1.02 -30.81 -25.03
CA SER A 56 1.63 -31.03 -23.70
C SER A 56 1.04 -30.13 -22.63
N VAL A 57 0.57 -30.77 -21.56
CA VAL A 57 0.13 -30.16 -20.31
C VAL A 57 1.29 -29.37 -19.71
N ILE A 58 1.47 -28.10 -20.09
CA ILE A 58 2.29 -27.19 -19.28
C ILE A 58 1.35 -26.66 -18.19
N HIS A 59 1.40 -27.29 -17.01
CA HIS A 59 0.90 -26.68 -15.79
C HIS A 59 1.83 -25.51 -15.42
N THR A 60 1.73 -24.41 -16.15
CA THR A 60 2.20 -23.12 -15.62
C THR A 60 1.11 -22.70 -14.64
N SER A 61 1.30 -23.07 -13.38
CA SER A 61 0.49 -22.60 -12.26
C SER A 61 0.42 -21.07 -12.36
N MET A 62 -0.70 -20.56 -12.87
CA MET A 62 -0.99 -19.14 -12.74
C MET A 62 -0.91 -18.85 -11.23
N PRO A 63 -0.15 -17.83 -10.78
CA PRO A 63 -0.26 -17.41 -9.41
C PRO A 63 -1.72 -16.99 -9.21
N GLN A 64 -2.50 -17.82 -8.51
CA GLN A 64 -3.81 -17.41 -8.05
C GLN A 64 -3.63 -16.03 -7.39
N PRO A 65 -4.47 -15.03 -7.70
CA PRO A 65 -4.57 -13.88 -6.85
C PRO A 65 -4.97 -14.42 -5.48
N ARG A 66 -4.01 -14.47 -4.55
CA ARG A 66 -4.27 -14.88 -3.17
C ARG A 66 -5.53 -14.12 -2.74
N PRO A 67 -6.58 -14.78 -2.21
CA PRO A 67 -7.68 -14.03 -1.63
C PRO A 67 -7.04 -13.02 -0.69
N ARG A 68 -7.28 -11.73 -0.94
CA ARG A 68 -6.75 -10.65 -0.12
C ARG A 68 -7.37 -10.87 1.25
N VAL A 69 -6.71 -11.65 2.10
CA VAL A 69 -7.05 -11.71 3.50
C VAL A 69 -7.00 -10.25 3.94
N PRO A 70 -8.13 -9.66 4.38
CA PRO A 70 -8.05 -8.37 5.02
C PRO A 70 -6.99 -8.51 6.12
N PRO A 71 -6.08 -7.54 6.29
CA PRO A 71 -5.07 -7.63 7.32
C PRO A 71 -5.78 -8.05 8.61
N GLN A 72 -5.36 -9.18 9.20
CA GLN A 72 -6.10 -9.86 10.29
C GLN A 72 -6.41 -8.92 11.46
N ASP A 73 -5.70 -7.80 11.54
CA ASP A 73 -5.85 -6.76 12.53
C ASP A 73 -7.00 -5.76 12.27
N MET A 74 -7.52 -5.64 11.05
CA MET A 74 -8.60 -4.69 10.72
C MET A 74 -9.89 -5.01 11.50
N PRO A 75 -10.54 -4.01 12.15
CA PRO A 75 -11.79 -4.23 12.85
C PRO A 75 -12.90 -4.57 11.86
N LEU A 76 -13.86 -5.38 12.28
CA LEU A 76 -15.01 -5.69 11.43
C LEU A 76 -15.85 -4.42 11.26
N GLN A 77 -16.33 -4.18 10.05
CA GLN A 77 -17.12 -2.97 9.74
C GLN A 77 -18.34 -2.83 10.66
N LYS A 78 -18.97 -3.95 11.05
CA LYS A 78 -20.08 -3.97 12.01
C LYS A 78 -19.71 -3.45 13.40
N ASP A 79 -18.49 -3.73 13.88
CA ASP A 79 -18.03 -3.30 15.21
C ASP A 79 -17.72 -1.81 15.17
N VAL A 80 -17.06 -1.35 14.10
CA VAL A 80 -16.82 0.08 13.86
C VAL A 80 -18.13 0.85 13.77
N ASP A 81 -19.10 0.37 13.00
CA ASP A 81 -20.40 1.01 12.86
C ASP A 81 -21.18 1.08 14.19
N ALA A 82 -21.13 0.03 15.00
CA ALA A 82 -21.73 0.02 16.33
C ALA A 82 -21.07 1.06 17.25
N LEU A 83 -19.74 1.17 17.24
CA LEU A 83 -19.00 2.17 18.03
C LEU A 83 -19.26 3.61 17.55
N ARG A 84 -19.38 3.83 16.24
CA ARG A 84 -19.72 5.15 15.67
C ARG A 84 -21.13 5.59 16.02
N ARG A 85 -22.07 4.65 16.14
CA ARG A 85 -23.44 4.92 16.64
C ARG A 85 -23.48 5.14 18.15
N CYS A 86 -22.44 4.78 18.88
CA CYS A 86 -22.38 4.98 20.31
C CYS A 86 -21.96 6.42 20.64
N SER A 87 -22.93 7.20 21.14
CA SER A 87 -22.73 8.59 21.57
C SER A 87 -22.43 8.73 23.06
N ARG A 88 -22.15 7.62 23.77
CA ARG A 88 -21.80 7.68 25.18
C ARG A 88 -20.43 8.32 25.38
N GLU A 89 -20.28 9.01 26.49
CA GLU A 89 -19.00 9.54 26.94
C GLU A 89 -18.02 8.39 27.25
N ILE A 90 -16.73 8.65 27.02
CA ILE A 90 -15.67 7.69 27.31
C ILE A 90 -15.49 7.57 28.83
N ASP A 91 -15.64 6.35 29.35
CA ASP A 91 -15.47 6.07 30.79
C ASP A 91 -14.02 5.66 31.08
N ASP A 92 -13.63 5.63 32.37
CA ASP A 92 -12.30 5.21 32.78
C ASP A 92 -11.95 3.78 32.34
N ARG A 93 -12.96 2.91 32.24
CA ARG A 93 -12.77 1.57 31.66
C ARG A 93 -12.29 1.63 30.21
N ASP A 94 -12.86 2.49 29.40
CA ASP A 94 -12.46 2.63 27.99
C ASP A 94 -11.08 3.24 27.88
N LYS A 95 -10.77 4.25 28.71
CA LYS A 95 -9.43 4.86 28.78
C LYS A 95 -8.37 3.82 29.11
N PHE A 96 -8.65 2.94 30.09
CA PHE A 96 -7.79 1.84 30.47
C PHE A 96 -7.59 0.80 29.34
N VAL A 97 -8.67 0.39 28.67
CA VAL A 97 -8.59 -0.56 27.54
C VAL A 97 -7.79 0.02 26.39
N VAL A 98 -7.98 1.30 26.08
CA VAL A 98 -7.21 1.98 25.05
C VAL A 98 -5.74 2.04 25.45
N SER A 99 -5.43 2.49 26.66
CA SER A 99 -4.04 2.67 27.08
C SER A 99 -3.23 1.37 27.10
N GLU A 100 -3.81 0.27 27.58
CA GLU A 100 -3.18 -1.06 27.62
C GLU A 100 -2.84 -1.60 26.22
N HIS A 101 -3.66 -1.28 25.22
CA HIS A 101 -3.55 -1.87 23.88
C HIS A 101 -3.01 -0.93 22.81
N LEU A 102 -2.88 0.37 23.10
CA LEU A 102 -2.39 1.37 22.14
C LEU A 102 -0.87 1.31 21.97
N GLY A 103 -0.13 0.92 23.00
CA GLY A 103 1.32 0.77 22.95
C GLY A 103 2.01 2.07 22.51
N SER A 104 2.96 2.00 21.55
CA SER A 104 3.71 3.16 21.05
C SER A 104 2.89 4.10 20.14
N ALA A 105 1.67 3.74 19.75
CA ALA A 105 0.83 4.55 18.88
C ALA A 105 0.19 5.77 19.60
N TRP A 106 0.35 5.88 20.91
CA TRP A 106 -0.22 6.96 21.71
C TRP A 106 0.24 8.36 21.28
N LYS A 107 1.50 8.54 20.85
CA LYS A 107 1.99 9.82 20.31
C LYS A 107 1.31 10.19 18.98
N SER A 108 0.97 9.19 18.16
CA SER A 108 0.23 9.41 16.92
C SER A 108 -1.22 9.78 17.23
N LEU A 109 -1.82 9.12 18.22
CA LEU A 109 -3.17 9.43 18.70
C LEU A 109 -3.24 10.85 19.28
N GLY A 110 -2.28 11.24 20.11
CA GLY A 110 -2.22 12.58 20.69
C GLY A 110 -2.08 13.67 19.63
N ARG A 111 -1.27 13.44 18.59
CA ARG A 111 -1.19 14.33 17.43
C ARG A 111 -2.51 14.43 16.67
N ALA A 112 -3.21 13.31 16.48
CA ALA A 112 -4.54 13.31 15.85
C ALA A 112 -5.61 14.04 16.69
N MET A 113 -5.45 14.02 18.02
CA MET A 113 -6.25 14.82 18.97
C MET A 113 -5.82 16.29 19.02
N GLY A 114 -4.76 16.71 18.34
CA GLY A 114 -4.29 18.10 18.32
C GLY A 114 -3.40 18.50 19.50
N PHE A 115 -2.84 17.54 20.24
CA PHE A 115 -1.77 17.84 21.20
C PHE A 115 -0.48 18.20 20.46
N SER A 116 0.22 19.21 20.98
CA SER A 116 1.52 19.61 20.46
C SER A 116 2.61 18.59 20.79
N PRO A 117 3.69 18.49 19.99
CA PRO A 117 4.81 17.61 20.30
C PRO A 117 5.37 17.83 21.71
N GLY A 118 5.53 19.09 22.14
CA GLY A 118 6.03 19.40 23.49
C GLY A 118 5.12 18.91 24.62
N GLN A 119 3.80 18.91 24.44
CA GLN A 119 2.88 18.32 25.42
C GLN A 119 3.03 16.79 25.48
N LEU A 120 3.26 16.14 24.34
CA LEU A 120 3.49 14.70 24.29
C LEU A 120 4.86 14.33 24.89
N ASP A 121 5.90 15.11 24.63
CA ASP A 121 7.22 14.89 25.24
C ASP A 121 7.17 15.08 26.76
N ASN A 122 6.36 16.04 27.25
CA ASN A 122 6.16 16.21 28.70
C ASN A 122 5.46 14.98 29.31
N LEU A 123 4.39 14.47 28.69
CA LEU A 123 3.73 13.24 29.13
C LEU A 123 4.68 12.02 29.12
N GLU A 124 5.58 11.95 28.14
CA GLU A 124 6.59 10.90 28.09
C GLU A 124 7.62 11.02 29.22
N ALA A 125 8.03 12.23 29.56
CA ALA A 125 8.95 12.49 30.66
C ALA A 125 8.33 12.20 32.03
N ASP A 126 7.04 12.54 32.21
CA ASP A 126 6.30 12.35 33.46
C ASP A 126 5.94 10.87 33.73
N HIS A 127 5.80 10.06 32.66
CA HIS A 127 5.34 8.68 32.78
C HIS A 127 6.26 7.70 32.04
N PRO A 128 6.89 6.72 32.71
CA PRO A 128 7.82 5.80 32.04
C PRO A 128 7.13 4.71 31.21
N ARG A 129 5.81 4.49 31.37
CA ARG A 129 5.05 3.46 30.67
C ARG A 129 4.13 4.08 29.62
N SER A 130 4.12 3.51 28.42
CA SER A 130 3.24 3.93 27.32
C SER A 130 1.75 3.82 27.66
N ALA A 131 1.35 2.85 28.49
CA ALA A 131 -0.01 2.77 28.99
C ALA A 131 -0.37 3.98 29.86
N ASN A 132 0.49 4.37 30.81
CA ASN A 132 0.22 5.56 31.63
C ASN A 132 0.20 6.84 30.77
N GLN A 133 1.15 6.99 29.83
CA GLN A 133 1.18 8.11 28.88
C GLN A 133 -0.13 8.22 28.08
N ALA A 134 -0.62 7.09 27.56
CA ALA A 134 -1.88 7.04 26.81
C ALA A 134 -3.10 7.32 27.69
N TYR A 135 -3.11 6.85 28.94
CA TYR A 135 -4.20 7.09 29.88
C TYR A 135 -4.32 8.58 30.22
N GLU A 136 -3.20 9.22 30.55
CA GLU A 136 -3.16 10.66 30.89
C GLU A 136 -3.46 11.54 29.67
N LEU A 137 -3.03 11.13 28.48
CA LEU A 137 -3.44 11.76 27.22
C LEU A 137 -4.96 11.71 27.04
N LEU A 138 -5.59 10.56 27.27
CA LEU A 138 -7.03 10.38 27.14
C LEU A 138 -7.80 11.13 28.23
N ALA A 139 -7.27 11.20 29.45
CA ALA A 139 -7.84 12.00 30.54
C ALA A 139 -7.80 13.49 30.19
N SER A 140 -6.65 13.98 29.69
CA SER A 140 -6.49 15.37 29.22
C SER A 140 -7.41 15.68 28.04
N TRP A 141 -7.59 14.73 27.11
CA TRP A 141 -8.51 14.87 25.99
C TRP A 141 -9.96 14.90 26.46
N HIS A 142 -10.34 14.04 27.40
CA HIS A 142 -11.66 14.03 28.01
C HIS A 142 -11.97 15.35 28.71
N ASP A 143 -11.04 15.89 29.50
CA ASP A 143 -11.20 17.19 30.16
C ASP A 143 -11.38 18.33 29.15
N ARG A 144 -10.59 18.32 28.07
CA ARG A 144 -10.64 19.35 27.02
C ARG A 144 -11.93 19.34 26.20
N GLU A 145 -12.43 18.15 25.84
CA GLU A 145 -13.64 18.01 25.02
C GLU A 145 -14.93 17.92 25.87
N ALA A 146 -14.80 17.68 27.18
CA ALA A 146 -15.89 17.45 28.13
C ALA A 146 -16.92 16.44 27.59
N GLN A 147 -18.20 16.82 27.52
CA GLN A 147 -19.30 16.00 27.00
C GLN A 147 -19.13 15.55 25.53
N HIS A 148 -18.19 16.14 24.78
CA HIS A 148 -17.90 15.74 23.40
C HIS A 148 -16.87 14.59 23.32
N ALA A 149 -16.27 14.19 24.44
CA ALA A 149 -15.34 13.06 24.57
C ALA A 149 -16.06 11.71 24.43
N THR A 150 -16.64 11.45 23.26
CA THR A 150 -17.48 10.28 23.02
C THR A 150 -16.70 9.12 22.40
N VAL A 151 -17.22 7.90 22.60
CA VAL A 151 -16.66 6.67 22.01
C VAL A 151 -16.61 6.75 20.47
N SER A 152 -17.63 7.34 19.85
CA SER A 152 -17.65 7.55 18.39
C SER A 152 -16.48 8.42 17.93
N ARG A 153 -16.19 9.52 18.63
CA ARG A 153 -15.08 10.42 18.29
C ARG A 153 -13.72 9.76 18.48
N LEU A 154 -13.54 9.04 19.59
CA LEU A 154 -12.34 8.24 19.83
C LEU A 154 -12.15 7.19 18.73
N THR A 155 -13.23 6.53 18.29
CA THR A 155 -13.18 5.53 17.23
C THR A 155 -12.66 6.12 15.91
N GLU A 156 -13.13 7.30 15.51
CA GLU A 156 -12.63 7.98 14.30
C GLU A 156 -11.13 8.28 14.38
N LEU A 157 -10.66 8.74 15.56
CA LEU A 157 -9.25 9.03 15.80
C LEU A 157 -8.39 7.76 15.76
N LEU A 158 -8.84 6.68 16.39
CA LEU A 158 -8.16 5.38 16.38
C LEU A 158 -8.04 4.82 14.95
N LEU A 159 -9.09 4.97 14.12
CA LEU A 159 -9.05 4.58 12.71
C LEU A 159 -8.05 5.43 11.92
N ALA A 160 -8.00 6.74 12.18
CA ALA A 160 -7.06 7.65 11.51
C ALA A 160 -5.59 7.29 11.77
N VAL A 161 -5.27 6.85 12.99
CA VAL A 161 -3.91 6.41 13.36
C VAL A 161 -3.66 4.92 13.14
N ARG A 162 -4.63 4.21 12.53
CA ARG A 162 -4.58 2.76 12.28
C ARG A 162 -4.39 1.91 13.53
N ALA A 163 -4.87 2.38 14.68
CA ALA A 163 -4.92 1.64 15.94
C ALA A 163 -6.11 0.66 15.98
N TYR A 164 -6.18 -0.20 14.96
CA TYR A 164 -7.19 -1.24 14.80
C TYR A 164 -7.34 -2.24 15.95
N PRO A 165 -6.26 -2.68 16.66
CA PRO A 165 -6.42 -3.69 17.69
C PRO A 165 -7.15 -3.13 18.91
N VAL A 166 -7.05 -1.82 19.14
CA VAL A 166 -7.78 -1.10 20.20
C VAL A 166 -9.27 -1.03 19.88
N VAL A 167 -9.63 -0.70 18.63
CA VAL A 167 -11.03 -0.60 18.18
C VAL A 167 -11.79 -1.91 18.41
N LYS A 168 -11.14 -3.06 18.22
CA LYS A 168 -11.75 -4.38 18.47
C LYS A 168 -12.05 -4.66 19.95
N ARG A 169 -11.36 -3.99 20.86
CA ARG A 169 -11.50 -4.19 22.32
C ARG A 169 -12.56 -3.28 22.92
N LEU A 170 -12.82 -2.14 22.29
CA LEU A 170 -13.89 -1.23 22.68
C LEU A 170 -15.26 -1.90 22.54
N LYS A 171 -16.16 -1.55 23.46
CA LYS A 171 -17.54 -2.00 23.45
C LYS A 171 -18.45 -0.79 23.30
N PRO A 172 -19.47 -0.86 22.41
CA PRO A 172 -20.49 0.16 22.35
C PRO A 172 -21.23 0.23 23.68
#